data_AF-A0AAV0WN51-F1
#
_entry.id   AF-A0AAV0WN51-F1
#
_cell.length_a   1.000
_cell.length_b   1.000
_cell.length_c   1.000
_cell.angle_alpha   90.00
_cell.angle_beta   90.00
_cell.angle_gamma   90.00
#
_symmetry.space_group_name_H-M   'P 1'
#
loop_
_entity.id
_entity.type
_entity.pdbx_description
1 polymer ?
#
loop_
_entity_poly.entity_id
_entity_poly.type
_entity_poly.pdbx_seq_one_letter_code
_entity_poly.pdbx_strand_id
1 'polypeptide(L)'
;MVIVPGATITELEQKTNEALNRVSGEIRRLGLSLAVNKTEAVLFTYKYKHGNPALLLDGQALVLKQQMKYLGMVVDGKLLFKEHTYDAAANRKTERTANQLARFIPKSGGPKQLRRKLYVAVTQSVLLCGFPSWAHTLEYVPGNVVHINRVQRNSLLRSICASQKRHQTSSPGCPLLTFSPRTQHVVPGN
;
A
#
# COMPACT_ATOMS: atom_id res chain seq x y z
N MET A 1 -11.07 -17.95 6.85
CA MET A 1 -11.32 -16.70 7.61
C MET A 1 -12.73 -16.78 8.14
N VAL A 2 -12.93 -16.58 9.44
CA VAL A 2 -14.25 -16.61 10.09
C VAL A 2 -14.63 -15.17 10.41
N ILE A 3 -15.82 -14.73 9.97
CA ILE A 3 -16.36 -13.41 10.25
C ILE A 3 -17.66 -13.62 11.01
N VAL A 4 -17.76 -13.03 12.20
CA VAL A 4 -18.94 -13.17 13.05
C VAL A 4 -19.46 -11.77 13.37
N PRO A 5 -20.70 -11.44 12.97
CA PRO A 5 -21.35 -10.20 13.39
C PRO A 5 -21.96 -10.35 14.78
N GLY A 6 -21.93 -9.28 15.58
CA GLY A 6 -22.58 -9.21 16.88
C GLY A 6 -22.87 -7.76 17.28
N ALA A 7 -24.01 -7.53 17.93
CA ALA A 7 -24.40 -6.18 18.38
C ALA A 7 -23.74 -5.80 19.71
N THR A 8 -23.52 -6.80 20.57
CA THR A 8 -22.88 -6.68 21.89
C THR A 8 -21.61 -7.52 21.96
N ILE A 9 -20.71 -7.19 22.89
CA ILE A 9 -19.45 -7.93 23.08
C ILE A 9 -19.73 -9.35 23.57
N THR A 10 -20.69 -9.54 24.46
CA THR A 10 -21.08 -10.86 24.98
C THR A 10 -21.66 -11.76 23.88
N GLU A 11 -22.57 -11.23 23.06
CA GLU A 11 -23.11 -11.97 21.91
C GLU A 11 -22.02 -12.33 20.91
N LEU A 12 -21.11 -11.38 20.63
CA LEU A 12 -19.99 -11.61 19.73
C LEU A 12 -19.05 -12.69 20.27
N GLU A 13 -18.72 -12.64 21.56
CA GLU A 13 -17.89 -13.63 22.23
C GLU A 13 -18.49 -15.04 22.12
N GLN A 14 -19.76 -15.19 22.49
CA GLN A 14 -20.46 -16.47 22.43
C GLN A 14 -20.49 -17.02 21.00
N LYS A 15 -20.98 -16.24 20.04
CA LYS A 15 -21.09 -16.66 18.64
C LYS A 15 -19.72 -16.99 18.03
N THR A 16 -18.69 -16.22 18.39
CA THR A 16 -17.33 -16.45 17.89
C THR A 16 -16.74 -17.73 18.47
N ASN A 17 -16.87 -17.96 19.78
CA ASN A 17 -16.39 -19.18 20.42
C ASN A 17 -17.10 -20.44 19.89
N GLU A 18 -18.42 -20.37 19.68
CA GLU A 18 -19.18 -21.45 19.03
C GLU A 18 -18.68 -21.74 17.60
N ALA A 19 -18.46 -20.68 16.80
CA ALA A 19 -17.94 -20.82 15.44
C ALA A 19 -16.52 -21.40 15.41
N LEU A 20 -15.63 -20.93 16.32
CA LEU A 20 -14.26 -21.43 16.44
C LEU A 20 -14.25 -22.92 16.84
N ASN A 21 -15.08 -23.32 17.79
CA ASN A 21 -15.20 -24.73 18.19
C ASN A 21 -15.67 -25.62 17.04
N ARG A 22 -16.68 -25.16 16.27
CA ARG A 22 -17.16 -25.90 15.10
C ARG A 22 -16.09 -26.04 14.03
N VAL A 23 -15.39 -24.95 13.71
CA VAL A 23 -14.32 -24.96 12.71
C VAL A 23 -13.14 -25.82 13.17
N SER A 24 -12.74 -25.73 14.43
CA SER A 24 -11.67 -26.57 14.97
C SER A 24 -12.04 -28.06 14.92
N GLY A 25 -13.27 -28.42 15.30
CA GLY A 25 -13.76 -29.80 15.22
C GLY A 25 -13.72 -30.37 13.80
N GLU A 26 -14.17 -29.60 12.81
CA GLU A 26 -14.13 -30.00 11.40
C GLU A 26 -12.70 -30.15 10.86
N ILE A 27 -11.81 -29.23 11.22
CA ILE A 27 -10.39 -29.29 10.80
C ILE A 27 -9.71 -30.52 11.43
N ARG A 28 -9.99 -30.82 12.70
CA ARG A 28 -9.52 -32.04 13.39
C ARG A 28 -10.05 -33.30 12.73
N ARG A 29 -11.31 -33.32 12.30
CA ARG A 29 -11.88 -34.44 11.55
C ARG A 29 -11.14 -34.70 10.22
N LEU A 30 -10.59 -33.66 9.60
CA LEU A 30 -9.75 -33.76 8.40
C LEU A 30 -8.29 -34.14 8.72
N GLY A 31 -7.94 -34.42 9.99
CA GLY A 31 -6.58 -34.74 10.42
C GLY A 31 -5.65 -33.54 10.52
N LEU A 32 -6.20 -32.32 10.52
CA LEU A 32 -5.46 -31.07 10.64
C LEU A 32 -5.67 -30.44 12.03
N SER A 33 -4.80 -29.52 12.42
CA SER A 33 -4.95 -28.77 13.67
C SER A 33 -4.67 -27.28 13.45
N LEU A 34 -5.42 -26.43 14.14
CA LEU A 34 -5.22 -25.00 14.11
C LEU A 34 -4.14 -24.58 15.10
N ALA A 35 -3.13 -23.89 14.59
CA ALA A 35 -2.08 -23.32 15.42
C ALA A 35 -2.59 -22.01 16.07
N VAL A 36 -2.86 -22.05 17.39
CA VAL A 36 -3.35 -20.90 18.16
C VAL A 36 -2.42 -19.70 18.02
N ASN A 37 -1.11 -19.93 18.11
CA ASN A 37 -0.08 -18.87 18.01
C ASN A 37 0.01 -18.19 16.63
N LYS A 38 -0.53 -18.82 15.57
CA LYS A 38 -0.61 -18.23 14.21
C LYS A 38 -1.98 -17.60 13.94
N THR A 39 -2.96 -17.84 14.79
CA THR A 39 -4.31 -17.36 14.61
C THR A 39 -4.43 -15.98 15.26
N GLU A 40 -4.71 -14.98 14.44
CA GLU A 40 -4.90 -13.60 14.90
C GLU A 40 -6.39 -13.27 14.85
N ALA A 41 -6.88 -12.59 15.89
CA ALA A 41 -8.24 -12.07 15.94
C ALA A 41 -8.19 -10.54 15.95
N VAL A 42 -9.04 -9.91 15.15
CA VAL A 42 -9.21 -8.45 15.12
C VAL A 42 -10.69 -8.13 15.29
N LEU A 43 -10.98 -7.23 16.22
CA LEU A 43 -12.31 -6.73 16.47
C LEU A 43 -12.59 -5.53 15.55
N PHE A 44 -13.58 -5.66 14.67
CA PHE A 44 -14.01 -4.57 13.81
C PHE A 44 -15.12 -3.75 14.46
N THR A 45 -14.81 -2.52 14.88
CA THR A 45 -15.79 -1.66 15.56
C THR A 45 -15.48 -0.17 15.43
N TYR A 46 -16.53 0.63 15.28
CA TYR A 46 -16.46 2.09 15.31
C TYR A 46 -16.73 2.68 16.71
N LYS A 47 -17.10 1.85 17.70
CA LYS A 47 -17.40 2.30 19.07
C LYS A 47 -16.11 2.74 19.78
N TYR A 48 -16.10 3.96 20.31
CA TYR A 48 -14.94 4.52 21.02
C TYR A 48 -14.63 3.77 22.33
N LYS A 49 -15.66 3.38 23.08
CA LYS A 49 -15.55 2.51 24.27
C LYS A 49 -16.20 1.18 23.98
N HIS A 50 -15.43 0.11 24.08
CA HIS A 50 -15.90 -1.27 23.97
C HIS A 50 -15.04 -2.17 24.87
N GLY A 51 -15.63 -3.25 25.37
CA GLY A 51 -14.87 -4.33 25.99
C GLY A 51 -14.22 -5.20 24.93
N ASN A 52 -13.21 -5.97 25.35
CA ASN A 52 -12.57 -6.98 24.50
C ASN A 52 -13.23 -8.34 24.76
N PRO A 53 -13.72 -9.05 23.72
CA PRO A 53 -14.27 -10.40 23.91
C PRO A 53 -13.16 -11.39 24.28
N ALA A 54 -13.47 -12.33 25.19
CA ALA A 54 -12.59 -13.44 25.52
C ALA A 54 -12.75 -14.57 24.48
N LEU A 55 -11.84 -14.61 23.51
CA LEU A 55 -11.86 -15.61 22.44
C LEU A 55 -11.01 -16.82 22.80
N LEU A 56 -11.58 -18.01 22.66
CA LEU A 56 -10.93 -19.27 22.96
C LEU A 56 -10.84 -20.14 21.70
N LEU A 57 -9.64 -20.67 21.44
CA LEU A 57 -9.41 -21.66 20.40
C LEU A 57 -8.71 -22.86 21.02
N ASP A 58 -9.34 -24.03 20.96
CA ASP A 58 -8.82 -25.27 21.57
C ASP A 58 -8.49 -25.13 23.06
N GLY A 59 -9.28 -24.33 23.79
CA GLY A 59 -9.08 -24.05 25.22
C GLY A 59 -7.98 -23.03 25.52
N GLN A 60 -7.32 -22.46 24.51
CA GLN A 60 -6.32 -21.41 24.67
C GLN A 60 -6.88 -20.05 24.29
N ALA A 61 -6.51 -19.02 25.07
CA ALA A 61 -6.92 -17.65 24.80
C ALA A 61 -6.25 -17.10 23.53
N LEU A 62 -7.06 -16.60 22.60
CA LEU A 62 -6.59 -15.89 21.41
C LEU A 62 -6.25 -14.43 21.76
N VAL A 63 -5.14 -13.97 21.22
CA VAL A 63 -4.73 -12.57 21.37
C VAL A 63 -5.48 -11.71 20.37
N LEU A 64 -6.25 -10.76 20.89
CA LEU A 64 -6.85 -9.69 20.08
C LEU A 64 -5.79 -8.67 19.69
N LYS A 65 -5.70 -8.39 18.39
CA LYS A 65 -4.84 -7.35 17.83
C LYS A 65 -5.68 -6.20 17.29
N GLN A 66 -5.10 -5.01 17.29
CA GLN A 66 -5.72 -3.82 16.66
C GLN A 66 -5.62 -3.85 15.14
N GLN A 67 -4.64 -4.59 14.61
CA GLN A 67 -4.37 -4.74 13.20
C GLN A 67 -3.89 -6.17 12.91
N MET A 68 -4.15 -6.65 11.70
CA MET A 68 -3.66 -7.94 11.22
C MET A 68 -3.14 -7.83 9.80
N LYS A 69 -2.20 -8.71 9.44
CA LYS A 69 -1.73 -8.81 8.06
C LYS A 69 -2.53 -9.87 7.32
N TYR A 70 -3.23 -9.47 6.26
CA TYR A 70 -4.01 -10.37 5.41
C TYR A 70 -3.62 -10.21 3.95
N LEU A 71 -3.18 -11.30 3.30
CA LEU A 71 -2.79 -11.32 1.87
C LEU A 71 -1.78 -10.22 1.45
N GLY A 72 -0.93 -9.77 2.39
CA GLY A 72 0.04 -8.70 2.16
C GLY A 72 -0.48 -7.29 2.41
N MET A 73 -1.71 -7.16 2.90
CA MET A 73 -2.34 -5.91 3.32
C MET A 73 -2.41 -5.85 4.85
N VAL A 74 -2.41 -4.65 5.42
CA VAL A 74 -2.62 -4.43 6.85
C VAL A 74 -4.06 -3.98 7.04
N VAL A 75 -4.83 -4.74 7.80
CA VAL A 75 -6.25 -4.47 8.06
C VAL A 75 -6.39 -4.02 9.50
N ASP A 76 -6.85 -2.79 9.68
CA ASP A 76 -7.05 -2.17 11.00
C ASP A 76 -8.47 -2.47 11.51
N GLY A 77 -8.68 -2.52 12.83
CA GLY A 77 -10.00 -2.73 13.45
C GLY A 77 -11.06 -1.69 13.12
N LYS A 78 -10.68 -0.54 12.55
CA LYS A 78 -11.62 0.48 12.04
C LYS A 78 -11.85 0.42 10.53
N LEU A 79 -11.21 -0.53 9.83
CA LEU A 79 -11.23 -0.63 8.37
C LEU A 79 -10.86 0.68 7.66
N LEU A 80 -9.96 1.47 8.26
CA LEU A 80 -9.47 2.74 7.70
C LEU A 80 -8.18 2.58 6.88
N PHE A 81 -7.50 1.43 6.99
CA PHE A 81 -6.31 1.07 6.22
C PHE A 81 -5.23 2.17 6.25
N LYS A 82 -5.07 2.85 7.39
CA LYS A 82 -4.13 3.98 7.52
C LYS A 82 -2.70 3.48 7.44
N GLU A 83 -2.42 2.43 8.20
CA GLU A 83 -1.10 1.81 8.18
C GLU A 83 -0.85 1.13 6.84
N HIS A 84 -1.86 0.48 6.24
CA HIS A 84 -1.69 -0.08 4.91
C HIS A 84 -1.41 0.98 3.84
N THR A 85 -2.05 2.14 3.85
CA THR A 85 -1.82 3.18 2.84
C THR A 85 -0.52 3.95 3.09
N TYR A 86 -0.16 4.17 4.36
CA TYR A 86 1.16 4.64 4.75
C TYR A 86 2.24 3.68 4.27
N ASP A 87 2.10 2.39 4.60
CA ASP A 87 2.98 1.32 4.15
C ASP A 87 2.87 1.08 2.66
N ALA A 88 1.76 1.34 1.97
CA ALA A 88 1.63 1.22 0.52
C ALA A 88 2.36 2.36 -0.18
N ALA A 89 2.36 3.54 0.43
CA ALA A 89 3.11 4.69 -0.04
C ALA A 89 4.60 4.61 0.28
N ALA A 90 4.93 4.07 1.44
CA ALA A 90 6.28 3.76 1.88
C ALA A 90 6.71 2.35 1.44
N ASN A 91 5.91 1.66 0.61
CA ASN A 91 6.00 0.20 0.50
C ASN A 91 7.34 -0.16 -0.03
N ARG A 92 8.14 -0.75 0.85
CA ARG A 92 9.39 -1.38 0.47
C ARG A 92 9.12 -2.33 -0.68
N LYS A 93 7.94 -2.96 -0.82
CA LYS A 93 7.60 -3.80 -1.98
C LYS A 93 7.41 -2.99 -3.26
N THR A 94 6.55 -1.97 -3.28
CA THR A 94 6.35 -1.09 -4.45
C THR A 94 7.64 -0.39 -4.84
N GLU A 95 8.37 0.18 -3.87
CA GLU A 95 9.67 0.81 -4.08
C GLU A 95 10.76 -0.19 -4.49
N ARG A 96 10.82 -1.40 -3.92
CA ARG A 96 11.77 -2.44 -4.36
C ARG A 96 11.47 -2.88 -5.77
N THR A 97 10.22 -3.19 -6.09
CA THR A 97 9.81 -3.59 -7.44
C THR A 97 10.07 -2.46 -8.42
N ALA A 98 9.73 -1.22 -8.07
CA ALA A 98 10.03 -0.03 -8.85
C ALA A 98 11.55 0.17 -9.00
N ASN A 99 12.34 0.01 -7.94
CA ASN A 99 13.80 0.18 -8.01
C ASN A 99 14.47 -0.95 -8.80
N GLN A 100 13.99 -2.19 -8.69
CA GLN A 100 14.42 -3.33 -9.51
C GLN A 100 14.09 -3.07 -10.98
N LEU A 101 12.87 -2.66 -11.30
CA LEU A 101 12.46 -2.29 -12.65
C LEU A 101 13.26 -1.06 -13.15
N ALA A 102 13.52 -0.09 -12.30
CA ALA A 102 14.30 1.10 -12.63
C ALA A 102 15.75 0.77 -13.02
N ARG A 103 16.32 -0.34 -12.52
CA ARG A 103 17.65 -0.82 -12.98
C ARG A 103 17.61 -1.29 -14.43
N PHE A 104 16.49 -1.84 -14.90
CA PHE A 104 16.30 -2.23 -16.30
C PHE A 104 15.96 -1.05 -17.23
N ILE A 105 15.85 0.15 -16.66
CA ILE A 105 15.57 1.41 -17.36
C ILE A 105 16.88 2.22 -17.37
N PRO A 106 17.65 2.21 -18.47
CA PRO A 106 18.90 2.96 -18.55
C PRO A 106 18.66 4.44 -18.26
N LYS A 107 19.49 5.03 -17.38
CA LYS A 107 19.46 6.47 -17.08
C LYS A 107 19.95 7.33 -18.26
N SER A 108 20.74 6.74 -19.15
CA SER A 108 21.27 7.31 -20.40
C SER A 108 20.94 6.36 -21.56
N GLY A 109 20.54 6.88 -22.72
CA GLY A 109 20.22 6.05 -23.90
C GLY A 109 18.76 5.55 -24.01
N GLY A 110 17.79 6.24 -23.39
CA GLY A 110 16.37 6.16 -23.76
C GLY A 110 15.69 4.77 -23.70
N PRO A 111 15.06 4.36 -22.59
CA PRO A 111 14.23 3.14 -22.52
C PRO A 111 13.07 3.17 -23.54
N LYS A 112 12.92 2.16 -24.43
CA LYS A 112 11.79 2.04 -25.39
C LYS A 112 10.45 2.34 -24.68
N GLN A 113 9.53 3.07 -25.32
CA GLN A 113 8.26 3.55 -24.73
C GLN A 113 7.50 2.42 -23.98
N LEU A 114 7.60 1.19 -24.50
CA LEU A 114 7.10 -0.04 -23.87
C LEU A 114 7.64 -0.28 -22.46
N ARG A 115 8.95 -0.10 -22.21
CA ARG A 115 9.57 -0.31 -20.89
C ARG A 115 9.08 0.70 -19.84
N ARG A 116 8.79 1.95 -20.26
CA ARG A 116 8.21 2.97 -19.36
C ARG A 116 6.76 2.67 -19.03
N LYS A 117 5.98 2.28 -20.04
CA LYS A 117 4.59 1.84 -19.84
C LYS A 117 4.55 0.64 -18.89
N LEU A 118 5.45 -0.33 -19.09
CA LEU A 118 5.58 -1.49 -18.20
C LEU A 118 5.92 -1.07 -16.76
N TYR A 119 6.91 -0.19 -16.58
CA TYR A 119 7.26 0.33 -15.26
C TYR A 119 6.08 0.97 -14.53
N VAL A 120 5.38 1.90 -15.21
CA VAL A 120 4.22 2.58 -14.62
C VAL A 120 3.11 1.56 -14.36
N ALA A 121 2.78 0.69 -15.30
CA ALA A 121 1.72 -0.31 -15.16
C ALA A 121 1.98 -1.27 -14.00
N VAL A 122 3.20 -1.80 -13.86
CA VAL A 122 3.56 -2.70 -12.75
C VAL A 122 3.52 -1.95 -11.42
N THR A 123 4.07 -0.73 -11.36
CA THR A 123 4.06 0.06 -10.12
C THR A 123 2.63 0.38 -9.68
N GLN A 124 1.75 0.78 -10.62
CA GLN A 124 0.34 1.01 -10.35
C GLN A 124 -0.39 -0.28 -9.94
N SER A 125 -0.12 -1.40 -10.60
CA SER A 125 -0.74 -2.70 -10.28
C SER A 125 -0.39 -3.15 -8.86
N VAL A 126 0.88 -3.02 -8.45
CA VAL A 126 1.30 -3.34 -7.08
C VAL A 126 0.68 -2.38 -6.06
N LEU A 127 0.63 -1.08 -6.38
CA LEU A 127 0.03 -0.06 -5.51
C LEU A 127 -1.48 -0.25 -5.32
N LEU A 128 -2.20 -0.58 -6.39
CA LEU A 128 -3.66 -0.75 -6.41
C LEU A 128 -4.09 -2.18 -6.05
N CYS A 129 -3.16 -3.02 -5.60
CA CYS A 129 -3.49 -4.35 -5.12
C CYS A 129 -4.41 -4.24 -3.90
N GLY A 130 -5.60 -4.85 -3.99
CA GLY A 130 -6.60 -4.75 -2.94
C GLY A 130 -7.36 -3.42 -2.90
N PHE A 131 -7.22 -2.55 -3.92
CA PHE A 131 -7.91 -1.25 -3.99
C PHE A 131 -9.40 -1.31 -3.62
N PRO A 132 -10.22 -2.26 -4.13
CA PRO A 132 -11.65 -2.30 -3.78
C PRO A 132 -11.93 -2.41 -2.28
N SER A 133 -11.00 -2.97 -1.49
CA SER A 133 -11.18 -3.12 -0.04
C SER A 133 -10.89 -1.85 0.78
N TRP A 134 -10.13 -0.90 0.22
CA TRP A 134 -9.75 0.35 0.90
C TRP A 134 -10.11 1.61 0.11
N ALA A 135 -10.72 1.50 -1.06
CA ALA A 135 -11.10 2.63 -1.92
C ALA A 135 -11.96 3.65 -1.18
N HIS A 136 -12.91 3.17 -0.36
CA HIS A 136 -13.79 4.02 0.46
C HIS A 136 -13.00 4.92 1.41
N THR A 137 -11.84 4.46 1.90
CA THR A 137 -11.03 5.23 2.84
C THR A 137 -10.44 6.51 2.25
N LEU A 138 -10.37 6.61 0.91
CA LEU A 138 -9.89 7.82 0.23
C LEU A 138 -10.85 9.00 0.40
N GLU A 139 -12.15 8.72 0.58
CA GLU A 139 -13.16 9.74 0.82
C GLU A 139 -13.13 10.21 2.28
N TYR A 140 -12.87 9.30 3.22
CA TYR A 140 -12.94 9.57 4.65
C TYR A 140 -11.61 10.00 5.29
N VAL A 141 -10.46 9.61 4.70
CA VAL A 141 -9.13 9.84 5.29
C VAL A 141 -8.25 10.57 4.28
N PRO A 142 -8.12 11.91 4.37
CA PRO A 142 -7.34 12.70 3.40
C PRO A 142 -5.85 12.32 3.39
N GLY A 143 -5.31 11.82 4.51
CA GLY A 143 -3.94 11.32 4.59
C GLY A 143 -3.65 10.16 3.62
N ASN A 144 -4.59 9.24 3.46
CA ASN A 144 -4.45 8.08 2.56
C ASN A 144 -4.29 8.54 1.10
N VAL A 145 -5.03 9.58 0.70
CA VAL A 145 -4.95 10.19 -0.63
C VAL A 145 -3.58 10.81 -0.88
N VAL A 146 -3.02 11.52 0.10
CA VAL A 146 -1.68 12.12 -0.01
C VAL A 146 -0.62 11.05 -0.23
N HIS A 147 -0.70 9.95 0.52
CA HIS A 147 0.20 8.81 0.43
C HIS A 147 0.17 8.16 -0.96
N ILE A 148 -1.00 7.85 -1.48
CA ILE A 148 -1.16 7.24 -2.82
C ILE A 148 -0.72 8.20 -3.92
N ASN A 149 -1.15 9.46 -3.87
CA ASN A 149 -0.78 10.47 -4.85
C ASN A 149 0.73 10.67 -4.93
N ARG A 150 1.46 10.58 -3.81
CA ARG A 150 2.92 10.67 -3.79
C ARG A 150 3.57 9.57 -4.64
N VAL A 151 3.15 8.31 -4.48
CA VAL A 151 3.71 7.19 -5.26
C VAL A 151 3.36 7.30 -6.73
N GLN A 152 2.12 7.66 -7.04
CA GLN A 152 1.67 7.84 -8.43
C GLN A 152 2.44 8.96 -9.12
N ARG A 153 2.57 10.14 -8.48
CA ARG A 153 3.36 11.27 -8.99
C ARG A 153 4.82 10.88 -9.20
N ASN A 154 5.47 10.25 -8.22
CA ASN A 154 6.86 9.85 -8.35
C ASN A 154 7.10 8.87 -9.51
N SER A 155 6.17 7.95 -9.73
CA SER A 155 6.23 6.98 -10.82
C SER A 155 6.08 7.65 -12.19
N LEU A 156 5.13 8.57 -12.30
CA LEU A 156 4.89 9.36 -13.52
C LEU A 156 6.06 10.29 -13.83
N LEU A 157 6.55 11.06 -12.83
CA LEU A 157 7.69 11.96 -12.99
C LEU A 157 8.94 11.21 -13.45
N ARG A 158 9.25 10.04 -12.88
CA ARG A 158 10.35 9.20 -13.36
C ARG A 158 10.18 8.78 -14.83
N SER A 159 8.96 8.45 -15.25
CA SER A 159 8.68 8.08 -16.64
C SER A 159 8.86 9.26 -17.61
N ILE A 160 8.47 10.47 -17.20
CA ILE A 160 8.53 11.71 -17.99
C ILE A 160 9.97 12.26 -18.04
N CYS A 161 10.67 12.39 -16.92
CA CYS A 161 12.05 12.87 -16.92
C CYS A 161 12.98 11.94 -17.72
N ALA A 162 12.68 10.65 -17.77
CA ALA A 162 13.37 9.73 -18.68
C ALA A 162 13.10 10.06 -20.16
N SER A 163 11.92 10.56 -20.53
CA SER A 163 11.55 10.94 -21.90
C SER A 163 12.18 12.24 -22.36
N GLN A 164 12.18 13.26 -21.50
CA GLN A 164 12.71 14.59 -21.81
C GLN A 164 14.20 14.58 -22.14
N LYS A 165 15.01 13.75 -21.44
CA LYS A 165 16.43 13.54 -21.79
C LYS A 165 16.65 13.05 -23.23
N ARG A 166 15.66 12.38 -23.85
CA ARG A 166 15.78 11.88 -25.23
C ARG A 166 15.53 12.96 -26.27
N HIS A 167 14.56 13.84 -26.05
CA HIS A 167 14.26 14.92 -26.99
C HIS A 167 15.43 15.92 -27.11
N GLN A 168 16.22 16.10 -26.05
CA GLN A 168 17.41 16.94 -26.09
C GLN A 168 18.62 16.28 -26.78
N THR A 169 18.67 14.95 -26.90
CA THR A 169 19.79 14.22 -27.51
C THR A 169 19.51 13.70 -28.92
N SER A 170 18.35 14.01 -29.51
CA SER A 170 17.94 13.53 -30.84
C SER A 170 17.76 14.64 -31.88
N SER A 171 18.62 15.65 -31.87
CA SER A 171 18.81 16.54 -33.03
C SER A 171 20.24 16.41 -33.54
N PRO A 172 20.51 15.65 -34.61
CA PRO A 172 21.73 15.82 -35.37
C PRO A 172 21.58 17.08 -36.22
N GLY A 173 22.18 18.19 -35.76
CA GLY A 173 22.48 19.32 -36.65
C GLY A 173 21.55 20.53 -36.63
N CYS A 174 20.99 20.96 -35.48
CA CYS A 174 20.46 22.32 -35.38
C CYS A 174 21.38 23.21 -34.53
N PRO A 175 21.97 24.29 -35.09
CA PRO A 175 22.70 25.27 -34.28
C PRO A 175 21.71 26.00 -33.37
N LEU A 176 21.85 25.79 -32.07
CA LEU A 176 21.10 26.48 -31.02
C LEU A 176 21.68 27.89 -30.84
N LEU A 177 20.93 28.92 -31.23
CA LEU A 177 21.14 30.28 -30.73
C LEU A 177 20.75 30.32 -29.25
N THR A 178 21.74 30.26 -28.37
CA THR A 178 21.55 30.51 -26.94
C THR A 178 21.51 32.02 -26.70
N PHE A 179 20.32 32.56 -26.43
CA PHE A 179 20.20 33.89 -25.83
C PHE A 179 20.52 33.78 -24.33
N SER A 180 21.66 34.32 -23.93
CA SER A 180 21.99 34.59 -22.52
C SER A 180 21.54 36.01 -22.18
N PRO A 181 20.70 36.25 -21.15
CA PRO A 181 20.45 37.60 -20.68
C PRO A 181 21.74 38.11 -20.04
N ARG A 182 22.40 39.05 -20.71
CA ARG A 182 23.62 39.71 -20.23
C ARG A 182 23.19 40.71 -19.15
N THR A 183 23.37 40.36 -17.88
CA THR A 183 23.26 41.30 -16.76
C THR A 183 24.32 42.38 -16.95
N GLN A 184 23.91 43.63 -17.21
CA GLN A 184 24.82 44.76 -17.24
C GLN A 184 25.23 45.09 -15.80
N HIS A 185 26.50 44.83 -15.48
CA HIS A 185 27.14 45.37 -14.29
C HIS A 185 27.46 46.84 -14.57
N VAL A 186 26.81 47.76 -13.84
CA VAL A 186 27.18 49.17 -13.79
C VAL A 186 28.45 49.27 -12.94
N VAL A 187 29.51 49.84 -13.52
CA VAL A 187 30.79 50.16 -12.85
C VAL A 187 30.68 51.59 -12.29
N PRO A 188 31.10 51.86 -11.04
CA PRO A 188 31.22 53.22 -10.55
C PRO A 188 32.59 53.79 -10.94
N GLY A 189 32.63 55.04 -11.40
CA GLY A 189 33.87 55.76 -11.69
C GLY A 189 33.75 57.22 -11.27
N ASN A 190 34.62 57.60 -10.33
CA ASN A 190 35.05 58.93 -9.85
C ASN A 190 34.04 60.08 -9.76
#